data_AF-A0A7J5RU94-F1
#
_entry.id   AF-A0A7J5RU94-F1
#
_cell.length_a   1.000
_cell.length_b   1.000
_cell.length_c   1.000
_cell.angle_alpha   90.00
_cell.angle_beta   90.00
_cell.angle_gamma   90.00
#
_symmetry.space_group_name_H-M   'P 1'
#
loop_
_entity.id
_entity.type
_entity.pdbx_description
1 polymer ?
#
loop_
_entity_poly.entity_id
_entity_poly.type
_entity_poly.pdbx_seq_one_letter_code
_entity_poly.pdbx_strand_id
1 'polypeptide(L)'
;MKTNHLHYIVLLATIFLGCSCSEEIEKELTTGKTAVTIEVDGEEDADSRTVSFTGGTAYGEGLYDGKERPTVGAEASDGYEIDYFYGGPSDEPQKYNYTGSGSSVSYQVFLNGKDHKFKCKFKEKKRTLTLTANPTSGGTVTGGGTYKVKTNIPITAVAKSGYTFSGWTVTKGDAKIMNASSASTTVQLQSSNSTLQANFKQSVTIINVSFKDEVLM
;
A
#
# COMPACT_ATOMS: atom_id res chain seq x y z
N MET A 1 27.09 2.82 4.60
CA MET A 1 26.33 4.04 4.95
C MET A 1 26.01 3.96 6.43
N LYS A 2 26.39 4.98 7.19
CA LYS A 2 26.28 4.99 8.66
C LYS A 2 24.83 5.26 9.04
N THR A 3 24.18 4.30 9.70
CA THR A 3 22.85 4.48 10.28
C THR A 3 22.97 5.35 11.52
N ASN A 4 22.45 6.58 11.44
CA ASN A 4 22.47 7.56 12.52
C ASN A 4 21.41 7.18 13.58
N HIS A 5 21.70 6.14 14.37
CA HIS A 5 20.78 5.49 15.31
C HIS A 5 20.58 6.18 16.67
N LEU A 6 21.06 7.42 16.86
CA LEU A 6 21.15 8.03 18.20
C LEU A 6 20.46 9.39 18.37
N HIS A 7 19.84 9.96 17.33
CA HIS A 7 19.38 11.36 17.41
C HIS A 7 17.93 11.56 17.93
N TYR A 8 17.08 10.54 18.00
CA TYR A 8 15.66 10.74 18.35
C TYR A 8 15.29 10.48 19.81
N ILE A 9 16.02 9.62 20.53
CA ILE A 9 15.85 9.46 21.99
C ILE A 9 16.24 10.76 22.72
N VAL A 10 17.22 11.49 22.17
CA VAL A 10 17.69 12.75 22.71
C VAL A 10 16.73 13.90 22.37
N LEU A 11 15.95 13.83 21.28
CA LEU A 11 15.08 14.95 20.89
C LEU A 11 13.93 15.20 21.88
N LEU A 12 13.34 14.15 22.46
CA LEU A 12 12.33 14.27 23.52
C LEU A 12 12.91 14.75 24.87
N ALA A 13 14.22 14.58 25.09
CA ALA A 13 14.92 15.15 26.23
C ALA A 13 15.40 16.60 25.97
N THR A 14 15.73 16.95 24.72
CA THR A 14 16.32 18.26 24.36
C THR A 14 15.35 19.44 24.32
N ILE A 15 14.02 19.24 24.40
CA ILE A 15 13.06 20.36 24.43
C ILE A 15 13.29 21.26 25.68
N PHE A 16 14.12 20.84 26.64
CA PHE A 16 14.48 21.62 27.83
C PHE A 16 15.94 22.11 27.91
N LEU A 17 16.75 22.07 26.84
CA LEU A 17 18.17 22.48 26.91
C LEU A 17 18.39 23.97 26.68
N GLY A 18 18.00 24.75 27.69
CA GLY A 18 18.33 26.17 27.82
C GLY A 18 18.87 26.53 29.22
N CYS A 19 19.47 25.61 29.97
CA CYS A 19 20.26 25.94 31.18
C CYS A 19 21.03 24.71 31.66
N SER A 20 22.20 24.91 32.26
CA SER A 20 23.14 23.89 32.77
C SER A 20 22.63 23.09 33.99
N CYS A 21 21.32 22.86 34.11
CA CYS A 21 20.67 22.02 35.13
C CYS A 21 20.12 20.70 34.53
N SER A 22 20.38 20.41 33.26
CA SER A 22 19.66 19.38 32.49
C SER A 22 20.06 17.93 32.78
N GLU A 23 21.33 17.64 33.07
CA GLU A 23 21.82 16.26 33.24
C GLU A 23 21.27 15.58 34.50
N GLU A 24 21.07 16.33 35.59
CA GLU A 24 20.47 15.80 36.83
C GLU A 24 18.94 15.61 36.69
N ILE A 25 18.27 16.45 35.89
CA ILE A 25 16.82 16.37 35.65
C ILE A 25 16.46 15.20 34.71
N GLU A 26 17.27 14.92 33.68
CA GLU A 26 17.06 13.76 32.78
C GLU A 26 17.20 12.42 33.51
N LYS A 27 18.12 12.33 34.48
CA LYS A 27 18.34 11.13 35.30
C LYS A 27 17.21 10.90 36.30
N GLU A 28 16.62 11.96 36.85
CA GLU A 28 15.43 11.91 37.72
C GLU A 28 14.15 11.56 36.92
N LEU A 29 13.99 12.02 35.67
CA LEU A 29 12.81 11.70 34.83
C LEU A 29 12.79 10.26 34.30
N THR A 30 13.94 9.60 34.21
CA THR A 30 14.10 8.25 33.64
C THR A 30 14.21 7.15 34.70
N THR A 31 14.41 7.51 35.97
CA THR A 31 14.52 6.55 37.07
C THR A 31 13.20 5.79 37.25
N GLY A 32 13.23 4.47 37.01
CA GLY A 32 12.05 3.60 37.11
C GLY A 32 11.16 3.55 35.85
N LYS A 33 11.52 4.29 34.81
CA LYS A 33 10.86 4.21 33.50
C LYS A 33 11.47 3.09 32.65
N THR A 34 10.67 2.62 31.70
CA THR A 34 11.01 1.60 30.74
C THR A 34 10.73 2.12 29.34
N ALA A 35 11.68 1.99 28.44
CA ALA A 35 11.58 2.47 27.07
C ALA A 35 10.93 1.44 26.15
N VAL A 36 10.01 1.90 25.29
CA VAL A 36 9.63 1.20 24.07
C VAL A 36 10.18 2.00 22.90
N THR A 37 10.99 1.33 22.08
CA THR A 37 11.56 1.90 20.86
C THR A 37 11.07 1.14 19.64
N ILE A 38 10.82 1.84 18.54
CA ILE A 38 10.42 1.23 17.27
C ILE A 38 11.39 1.69 16.19
N GLU A 39 12.04 0.72 15.54
CA GLU A 39 12.83 0.97 14.33
C GLU A 39 11.97 0.61 13.11
N VAL A 40 11.73 1.59 12.25
CA VAL A 40 11.06 1.32 10.98
C VAL A 40 12.09 1.31 9.87
N ASP A 41 12.20 0.17 9.18
CA ASP A 41 13.07 0.01 8.04
C ASP A 41 12.36 0.58 6.79
N GLY A 42 12.81 1.72 6.30
CA GLY A 42 12.21 2.37 5.13
C GLY A 42 12.82 3.74 4.81
N GLU A 43 12.36 4.34 3.72
CA GLU A 43 12.69 5.72 3.36
C GLU A 43 11.76 6.67 4.13
N GLU A 44 12.37 7.61 4.86
CA GLU A 44 11.69 8.63 5.66
C GLU A 44 10.88 9.54 4.74
N ASP A 45 9.59 9.72 5.03
CA ASP A 45 8.75 10.62 4.24
C ASP A 45 8.97 12.07 4.73
N ALA A 46 9.67 12.87 3.92
CA ALA A 46 10.14 14.21 4.27
C ALA A 46 9.01 15.24 4.52
N ASP A 47 7.76 14.92 4.16
CA ASP A 47 6.62 15.85 4.21
C ASP A 47 5.75 15.73 5.49
N SER A 48 6.10 14.86 6.43
CA SER A 48 5.26 14.59 7.59
C SER A 48 5.78 15.21 8.89
N ARG A 49 4.92 15.97 9.58
CA ARG A 49 5.15 16.44 10.96
C ARG A 49 5.04 15.32 12.01
N THR A 50 4.86 14.09 11.55
CA THR A 50 4.86 12.84 12.31
C THR A 50 5.87 11.90 11.64
N VAL A 51 6.46 10.96 12.37
CA VAL A 51 7.36 9.96 11.78
C VAL A 51 6.54 8.96 10.95
N SER A 52 6.08 9.36 9.77
CA SER A 52 5.52 8.43 8.78
C SER A 52 6.63 8.00 7.84
N PHE A 53 6.74 6.70 7.66
CA PHE A 53 7.65 6.10 6.69
C PHE A 53 6.86 5.82 5.44
N THR A 54 7.53 5.80 4.29
CA THR A 54 6.88 5.39 3.04
C THR A 54 6.25 4.00 3.23
N GLY A 55 4.91 3.96 3.29
CA GLY A 55 4.13 2.72 3.39
C GLY A 55 3.35 2.46 4.68
N GLY A 56 3.50 3.27 5.71
CA GLY A 56 2.68 3.15 6.93
C GLY A 56 3.21 3.90 8.14
N THR A 57 2.53 3.67 9.27
CA THR A 57 2.81 4.28 10.57
C THR A 57 3.01 3.18 11.61
N ALA A 58 4.07 3.28 12.41
CA ALA A 58 4.20 2.50 13.63
C ALA A 58 3.92 3.38 14.86
N TYR A 59 3.39 2.79 15.94
CA TYR A 59 2.94 3.53 17.12
C TYR A 59 3.20 2.77 18.42
N GLY A 60 3.23 3.50 19.54
CA GLY A 60 3.47 2.96 20.88
C GLY A 60 4.92 3.09 21.36
N GLU A 61 5.74 3.90 20.68
CA GLU A 61 7.03 4.33 21.21
C GLU A 61 6.86 5.30 22.39
N GLY A 62 7.77 5.25 23.36
CA GLY A 62 7.74 6.16 24.51
C GLY A 62 8.45 5.64 25.75
N LEU A 63 8.41 6.44 26.81
CA LEU A 63 8.85 6.08 28.16
C LEU A 63 7.62 5.81 29.03
N TYR A 64 7.60 4.64 29.66
CA TYR A 64 6.45 4.15 30.42
C TYR A 64 6.86 3.71 31.82
N ASP A 65 5.93 3.64 32.76
CA ASP A 65 6.21 2.92 34.01
C ASP A 65 6.39 1.42 33.72
N GLY A 66 7.36 0.76 34.37
CA GLY A 66 7.69 -0.64 34.09
C GLY A 66 6.55 -1.66 34.32
N LYS A 67 5.44 -1.26 34.96
CA LYS A 67 4.24 -2.08 35.19
C LYS A 67 3.14 -1.83 34.15
N GLU A 68 3.29 -0.82 33.31
CA GLU A 68 2.30 -0.49 32.28
C GLU A 68 2.26 -1.53 31.16
N ARG A 69 1.17 -1.43 30.37
CA ARG A 69 0.92 -2.27 29.21
C ARG A 69 0.59 -1.41 27.99
N PRO A 70 1.56 -0.68 27.42
CA PRO A 70 1.29 0.15 26.26
C PRO A 70 0.80 -0.66 25.07
N THR A 71 -0.05 -0.05 24.25
CA THR A 71 -0.42 -0.59 22.93
C THR A 71 0.67 -0.22 21.93
N VAL A 72 1.31 -1.23 21.35
CA VAL A 72 2.40 -1.06 20.39
C VAL A 72 2.04 -1.80 19.11
N GLY A 73 2.17 -1.14 17.96
CA GLY A 73 1.67 -1.69 16.71
C GLY A 73 2.08 -0.92 15.47
N ALA A 74 1.50 -1.32 14.34
CA ALA A 74 1.70 -0.68 13.05
C ALA A 74 0.44 -0.76 12.18
N GLU A 75 0.29 0.24 11.31
CA GLU A 75 -0.79 0.34 10.32
C GLU A 75 -0.18 0.74 8.97
N ALA A 76 -0.39 -0.10 7.95
CA ALA A 76 0.09 0.12 6.59
C ALA A 76 -0.84 1.08 5.85
N SER A 77 -0.26 2.02 5.10
CA SER A 77 -1.02 2.93 4.23
C SER A 77 -1.63 2.19 3.03
N ASP A 78 -2.59 2.83 2.36
CA ASP A 78 -3.17 2.33 1.12
C ASP A 78 -2.09 1.99 0.07
N GLY A 79 -2.17 0.79 -0.51
CA GLY A 79 -1.17 0.30 -1.45
C GLY A 79 -0.02 -0.48 -0.81
N TYR A 80 0.03 -0.59 0.52
CA TYR A 80 1.07 -1.30 1.26
C TYR A 80 0.49 -2.39 2.17
N GLU A 81 1.38 -3.25 2.64
CA GLU A 81 1.12 -4.23 3.69
C GLU A 81 2.34 -4.31 4.61
N ILE A 82 2.12 -4.82 5.83
CA ILE A 82 3.21 -5.05 6.78
C ILE A 82 4.07 -6.21 6.25
N ASP A 83 5.36 -5.95 6.04
CA ASP A 83 6.35 -6.99 5.70
C ASP A 83 6.74 -7.77 6.94
N TYR A 84 7.09 -7.05 8.01
CA TYR A 84 7.26 -7.60 9.34
C TYR A 84 6.97 -6.56 10.42
N PHE A 85 6.57 -7.07 11.58
CA PHE A 85 6.50 -6.33 12.83
C PHE A 85 6.84 -7.27 13.97
N TYR A 86 7.99 -7.09 14.60
CA TYR A 86 8.39 -7.93 15.73
C TYR A 86 9.16 -7.12 16.77
N GLY A 87 9.16 -7.60 18.01
CA GLY A 87 9.92 -6.97 19.07
C GLY A 87 9.76 -7.68 20.40
N GLY A 88 10.43 -7.14 21.41
CA GLY A 88 10.44 -7.69 22.75
C GLY A 88 11.56 -7.11 23.60
N PRO A 89 11.73 -7.60 24.83
CA PRO A 89 12.86 -7.25 25.67
C PRO A 89 14.16 -7.86 25.12
N SER A 90 15.31 -7.38 25.59
CA SER A 90 16.63 -7.83 25.07
C SER A 90 16.89 -9.33 25.23
N ASP A 91 16.27 -9.98 26.22
CA ASP A 91 16.35 -11.43 26.45
C ASP A 91 15.34 -12.25 25.63
N GLU A 92 14.32 -11.60 25.04
CA GLU A 92 13.29 -12.23 24.21
C GLU A 92 12.90 -11.30 23.03
N PRO A 93 13.82 -10.98 22.10
CA PRO A 93 13.65 -9.88 21.13
C PRO A 93 12.53 -10.10 20.08
N GLN A 94 11.94 -11.30 20.02
CA GLN A 94 10.81 -11.64 19.16
C GLN A 94 9.60 -12.17 19.95
N LYS A 95 9.49 -11.81 21.24
CA LYS A 95 8.34 -12.14 22.09
C LYS A 95 7.01 -11.80 21.41
N TYR A 96 6.96 -10.63 20.78
CA TYR A 96 5.86 -10.17 19.95
C TYR A 96 6.29 -10.32 18.50
N ASN A 97 5.66 -11.22 17.76
CA ASN A 97 6.05 -11.52 16.39
C ASN A 97 4.81 -11.61 15.50
N TYR A 98 4.69 -10.67 14.57
CA TYR A 98 3.64 -10.65 13.58
C TYR A 98 4.04 -11.49 12.38
N THR A 99 3.31 -12.57 12.14
CA THR A 99 3.52 -13.50 11.01
C THR A 99 2.50 -13.33 9.89
N GLY A 100 1.62 -12.34 9.97
CA GLY A 100 0.61 -12.04 8.95
C GLY A 100 1.11 -11.14 7.83
N SER A 101 0.26 -10.91 6.83
CA SER A 101 0.49 -9.98 5.71
C SER A 101 -0.65 -8.95 5.59
N GLY A 102 -1.18 -8.52 6.74
CA GLY A 102 -2.29 -7.59 6.85
C GLY A 102 -1.86 -6.12 6.79
N SER A 103 -2.85 -5.24 6.90
CA SER A 103 -2.63 -3.79 6.95
C SER A 103 -2.51 -3.25 8.38
N SER A 104 -2.73 -4.07 9.41
CA SER A 104 -2.56 -3.63 10.79
C SER A 104 -2.15 -4.76 11.74
N VAL A 105 -1.45 -4.38 12.80
CA VAL A 105 -1.10 -5.21 13.94
C VAL A 105 -1.04 -4.37 15.20
N SER A 106 -1.44 -4.94 16.34
CA SER A 106 -1.34 -4.30 17.66
C SER A 106 -1.09 -5.33 18.75
N TYR A 107 -0.21 -5.01 19.70
CA TYR A 107 0.04 -5.80 20.91
C TYR A 107 -0.15 -4.94 22.16
N GLN A 108 -0.67 -5.58 23.20
CA GLN A 108 -0.60 -5.06 24.58
C GLN A 108 0.71 -5.57 25.20
N VAL A 109 1.71 -4.70 25.28
CA VAL A 109 3.10 -5.07 25.62
C VAL A 109 3.33 -5.08 27.12
N PHE A 110 3.74 -6.20 27.70
CA PHE A 110 4.03 -6.29 29.13
C PHE A 110 5.50 -5.96 29.39
N LEU A 111 5.76 -4.76 29.91
CA LEU A 111 7.11 -4.20 30.03
C LEU A 111 7.95 -4.89 31.10
N ASN A 112 7.37 -5.17 32.26
CA ASN A 112 8.05 -5.81 33.39
C ASN A 112 9.40 -5.15 33.77
N GLY A 113 9.46 -3.81 33.69
CA GLY A 113 10.66 -3.03 33.97
C GLY A 113 11.81 -3.17 32.97
N LYS A 114 11.59 -3.81 31.81
CA LYS A 114 12.62 -4.06 30.79
C LYS A 114 12.33 -3.30 29.52
N ASP A 115 13.33 -2.63 28.97
CA ASP A 115 13.19 -1.95 27.70
C ASP A 115 12.80 -2.94 26.59
N HIS A 116 11.90 -2.50 25.73
CA HIS A 116 11.44 -3.25 24.57
C HIS A 116 11.85 -2.53 23.29
N LYS A 117 12.31 -3.33 22.32
CA LYS A 117 12.68 -2.85 21.00
C LYS A 117 11.86 -3.58 19.95
N PHE A 118 11.24 -2.81 19.07
CA PHE A 118 10.47 -3.29 17.95
C PHE A 118 11.13 -2.91 16.63
N LYS A 119 10.88 -3.75 15.62
CA LYS A 119 11.27 -3.54 14.24
C LYS A 119 10.04 -3.68 13.36
N CYS A 120 9.87 -2.74 12.45
CA CYS A 120 8.75 -2.69 11.53
C CYS A 120 9.26 -2.45 10.11
N LYS A 121 8.63 -3.06 9.12
CA LYS A 121 8.84 -2.73 7.72
C LYS A 121 7.54 -2.84 6.95
N PHE A 122 7.32 -1.90 6.05
CA PHE A 122 6.23 -1.92 5.09
C PHE A 122 6.74 -2.33 3.71
N LYS A 123 5.89 -2.98 2.92
CA LYS A 123 6.16 -3.29 1.52
C LYS A 123 4.96 -2.99 0.64
N GLU A 124 5.21 -2.70 -0.64
CA GLU A 124 4.14 -2.50 -1.61
C GLU A 124 3.30 -3.77 -1.73
N LYS A 125 2.00 -3.63 -1.60
CA LYS A 125 1.05 -4.69 -1.88
C LYS A 125 0.83 -4.75 -3.38
N LYS A 126 1.44 -5.74 -4.04
CA LYS A 126 1.39 -5.91 -5.50
C LYS A 126 0.38 -6.97 -5.91
N ARG A 127 -0.26 -6.76 -7.07
CA ARG A 127 -1.17 -7.70 -7.72
C ARG A 127 -0.96 -7.73 -9.22
N THR A 128 -1.31 -8.85 -9.82
CA THR A 128 -1.23 -9.06 -11.27
C THR A 128 -2.55 -8.73 -11.94
N LEU A 129 -2.46 -7.91 -12.99
CA LEU A 129 -3.51 -7.60 -13.93
C LEU A 129 -3.27 -8.38 -15.23
N THR A 130 -4.18 -9.29 -15.55
CA THR A 130 -4.20 -10.01 -16.82
C THR A 130 -5.24 -9.39 -17.74
N LEU A 131 -4.88 -9.12 -19.00
CA LEU A 131 -5.81 -8.61 -20.02
C LEU A 131 -6.04 -9.63 -21.12
N THR A 132 -7.27 -9.75 -21.60
CA THR A 132 -7.66 -10.63 -22.70
C THR A 132 -8.56 -9.90 -23.69
N ALA A 133 -8.64 -10.38 -24.93
CA ALA A 133 -9.56 -9.89 -25.96
C ALA A 133 -10.63 -10.95 -26.25
N ASN A 134 -11.88 -10.52 -26.45
CA ASN A 134 -13.00 -11.39 -26.79
C ASN A 134 -13.85 -10.81 -27.93
N PRO A 135 -13.90 -11.44 -29.11
CA PRO A 135 -13.07 -12.58 -29.51
C PRO A 135 -11.59 -12.19 -29.59
N THR A 136 -10.68 -13.16 -29.47
CA THR A 136 -9.22 -12.94 -29.61
C THR A 136 -8.86 -12.29 -30.95
N SER A 137 -9.61 -12.59 -32.01
CA SER A 137 -9.44 -11.98 -33.33
C SER A 137 -9.97 -10.54 -33.43
N GLY A 138 -10.77 -10.09 -32.46
CA GLY A 138 -11.47 -8.80 -32.53
C GLY A 138 -10.58 -7.59 -32.24
N GLY A 139 -9.44 -7.78 -31.57
CA GLY A 139 -8.55 -6.68 -31.24
C GLY A 139 -7.32 -7.09 -30.45
N THR A 140 -6.56 -6.10 -30.01
CA THR A 140 -5.39 -6.26 -29.12
C THR A 140 -5.60 -5.45 -27.84
N VAL A 141 -5.00 -5.90 -26.75
CA VAL A 141 -5.06 -5.24 -25.44
C VAL A 141 -3.65 -4.99 -24.90
N THR A 142 -3.46 -3.90 -24.17
CA THR A 142 -2.17 -3.49 -23.57
C THR A 142 -2.40 -2.90 -22.17
N GLY A 143 -1.37 -2.93 -21.32
CA GLY A 143 -1.42 -2.44 -19.93
C GLY A 143 -1.57 -3.53 -18.86
N GLY A 144 -1.42 -4.81 -19.22
CA GLY A 144 -1.30 -5.90 -18.25
C GLY A 144 0.09 -5.94 -17.59
N GLY A 145 0.18 -6.53 -16.40
CA GLY A 145 1.42 -6.57 -15.62
C GLY A 145 1.18 -6.70 -14.12
N THR A 146 2.25 -6.56 -13.33
CA THR A 146 2.18 -6.54 -11.86
C THR A 146 2.33 -5.12 -11.35
N TYR A 147 1.36 -4.67 -10.56
CA TYR A 147 1.25 -3.28 -10.11
C TYR A 147 0.96 -3.22 -8.62
N LYS A 148 1.37 -2.11 -7.99
CA LYS A 148 0.93 -1.75 -6.65
C LYS A 148 -0.59 -1.51 -6.65
N VAL A 149 -1.30 -2.06 -5.68
CA VAL A 149 -2.75 -1.89 -5.57
C VAL A 149 -3.11 -0.41 -5.34
N LYS A 150 -4.36 -0.05 -5.67
CA LYS A 150 -4.90 1.32 -5.59
C LYS A 150 -4.22 2.37 -6.50
N THR A 151 -3.22 1.99 -7.29
CA THR A 151 -2.65 2.86 -8.33
C THR A 151 -3.48 2.84 -9.61
N ASN A 152 -3.52 3.97 -10.33
CA ASN A 152 -4.20 4.06 -11.62
C ASN A 152 -3.33 3.46 -12.73
N ILE A 153 -3.75 2.31 -13.25
CA ILE A 153 -3.03 1.59 -14.30
C ILE A 153 -3.70 1.89 -15.65
N PRO A 154 -3.01 2.51 -16.62
CA PRO A 154 -3.57 2.74 -17.95
C PRO A 154 -3.69 1.43 -18.72
N ILE A 155 -4.85 1.19 -19.32
CA ILE A 155 -5.11 0.05 -20.21
C ILE A 155 -5.69 0.54 -21.53
N THR A 156 -5.41 -0.16 -22.61
CA THR A 156 -5.91 0.20 -23.94
C THR A 156 -6.31 -1.03 -24.74
N ALA A 157 -7.47 -0.95 -25.39
CA ALA A 157 -7.97 -1.90 -26.36
C ALA A 157 -7.95 -1.25 -27.75
N VAL A 158 -7.41 -1.96 -28.74
CA VAL A 158 -7.41 -1.52 -30.14
C VAL A 158 -8.18 -2.54 -30.96
N ALA A 159 -9.31 -2.15 -31.53
CA ALA A 159 -10.10 -3.01 -32.39
C ALA A 159 -9.38 -3.26 -33.71
N LYS A 160 -9.43 -4.50 -34.20
CA LYS A 160 -8.97 -4.85 -35.55
C LYS A 160 -10.02 -4.45 -36.58
N SER A 161 -9.61 -4.38 -37.85
CA SER A 161 -10.53 -4.10 -38.96
C SER A 161 -11.73 -5.04 -38.96
N GLY A 162 -12.92 -4.51 -39.21
CA GLY A 162 -14.18 -5.24 -39.13
C GLY A 162 -14.71 -5.46 -37.71
N TYR A 163 -14.11 -4.86 -36.68
CA TYR A 163 -14.60 -4.90 -35.31
C TYR A 163 -14.70 -3.50 -34.68
N THR A 164 -15.58 -3.37 -33.69
CA THR A 164 -15.66 -2.24 -32.77
C THR A 164 -15.49 -2.70 -31.34
N PHE A 165 -14.84 -1.87 -30.52
CA PHE A 165 -14.78 -2.10 -29.07
C PHE A 165 -16.17 -1.90 -28.45
N SER A 166 -16.60 -2.82 -27.60
CA SER A 166 -17.91 -2.79 -26.95
C SER A 166 -17.88 -2.67 -25.44
N GLY A 167 -16.70 -2.74 -24.81
CA GLY A 167 -16.55 -2.52 -23.37
C GLY A 167 -15.57 -3.47 -22.69
N TRP A 168 -15.05 -3.05 -21.54
CA TRP A 168 -14.25 -3.85 -20.63
C TRP A 168 -15.14 -4.60 -19.62
N THR A 169 -14.73 -5.81 -19.25
CA THR A 169 -15.38 -6.59 -18.19
C THR A 169 -14.34 -7.20 -17.27
N VAL A 170 -14.56 -7.16 -15.96
CA VAL A 170 -13.77 -7.92 -14.99
C VAL A 170 -14.30 -9.35 -14.98
N THR A 171 -13.50 -10.31 -15.43
CA THR A 171 -13.88 -11.73 -15.48
C THR A 171 -13.40 -12.51 -14.26
N LYS A 172 -12.37 -12.00 -13.57
CA LYS A 172 -11.86 -12.55 -12.31
C LYS A 172 -11.30 -11.43 -11.44
N GLY A 173 -11.47 -11.57 -10.13
CA GLY A 173 -10.93 -10.65 -9.14
C GLY A 173 -11.85 -9.45 -8.89
N ASP A 174 -11.27 -8.39 -8.37
CA ASP A 174 -11.97 -7.25 -7.77
C ASP A 174 -11.47 -5.90 -8.30
N ALA A 175 -10.80 -5.90 -9.46
CA ALA A 175 -10.35 -4.68 -10.11
C ALA A 175 -11.49 -3.67 -10.36
N LYS A 176 -11.20 -2.38 -10.17
CA LYS A 176 -12.12 -1.28 -10.45
C LYS A 176 -11.73 -0.60 -11.75
N ILE A 177 -12.60 -0.62 -12.76
CA ILE A 177 -12.41 0.07 -14.04
C ILE A 177 -13.04 1.46 -13.94
N MET A 178 -12.30 2.52 -14.29
CA MET A 178 -12.82 3.90 -14.16
C MET A 178 -13.89 4.23 -15.20
N ASN A 179 -13.69 3.76 -16.44
CA ASN A 179 -14.69 3.85 -17.50
C ASN A 179 -14.63 2.59 -18.37
N ALA A 180 -15.57 1.68 -18.17
CA ALA A 180 -15.61 0.40 -18.88
C ALA A 180 -16.03 0.53 -20.35
N SER A 181 -16.70 1.63 -20.74
CA SER A 181 -17.14 1.87 -22.12
C SER A 181 -16.07 2.55 -22.98
N SER A 182 -14.99 3.05 -22.38
CA SER A 182 -13.87 3.64 -23.11
C SER A 182 -12.78 2.61 -23.42
N ALA A 183 -12.36 2.56 -24.69
CA ALA A 183 -11.28 1.67 -25.13
C ALA A 183 -9.93 2.01 -24.48
N SER A 184 -9.70 3.29 -24.14
CA SER A 184 -8.58 3.75 -23.33
C SER A 184 -9.09 4.28 -21.99
N THR A 185 -8.64 3.66 -20.91
CA THR A 185 -9.16 3.93 -19.55
C THR A 185 -8.10 3.58 -18.51
N THR A 186 -8.42 3.80 -17.24
CA THR A 186 -7.59 3.34 -16.12
C THR A 186 -8.31 2.29 -15.28
N VAL A 187 -7.53 1.42 -14.67
CA VAL A 187 -7.99 0.39 -13.74
C VAL A 187 -7.19 0.45 -12.45
N GLN A 188 -7.83 0.17 -11.32
CA GLN A 188 -7.18 0.02 -10.03
C GLN A 188 -7.35 -1.43 -9.54
N LEU A 189 -6.24 -2.13 -9.32
CA LEU A 189 -6.24 -3.39 -8.58
C LEU A 189 -6.57 -3.12 -7.11
N GLN A 190 -7.41 -3.97 -6.51
CA GLN A 190 -7.87 -3.83 -5.12
C GLN A 190 -7.15 -4.85 -4.23
N SER A 191 -7.81 -5.95 -3.88
CA SER A 191 -7.30 -6.95 -2.94
C SER A 191 -6.98 -8.28 -3.58
N SER A 192 -7.14 -8.45 -4.91
CA SER A 192 -6.88 -9.70 -5.61
C SER A 192 -6.19 -9.50 -6.97
N ASN A 193 -5.52 -10.55 -7.45
CA ASN A 193 -5.11 -10.60 -8.86
C ASN A 193 -6.37 -10.62 -9.72
N SER A 194 -6.38 -9.82 -10.77
CA SER A 194 -7.59 -9.60 -11.57
C SER A 194 -7.37 -9.88 -13.04
N THR A 195 -8.42 -10.32 -13.72
CA THR A 195 -8.43 -10.53 -15.17
C THR A 195 -9.53 -9.67 -15.77
N LEU A 196 -9.17 -8.87 -16.77
CA LEU A 196 -10.10 -8.06 -17.53
C LEU A 196 -10.15 -8.56 -18.98
N GLN A 197 -11.31 -8.41 -19.58
CA GLN A 197 -11.57 -8.77 -20.96
C GLN A 197 -12.06 -7.53 -21.72
N ALA A 198 -11.37 -7.19 -22.82
CA ALA A 198 -11.89 -6.26 -23.81
C ALA A 198 -12.84 -7.01 -24.74
N ASN A 199 -14.09 -6.57 -24.80
CA ASN A 199 -15.09 -7.14 -25.68
C ASN A 199 -15.12 -6.36 -27.00
N PHE A 200 -15.18 -7.10 -28.10
CA PHE A 200 -15.29 -6.57 -29.45
C PHE A 200 -16.49 -7.19 -30.17
N LYS A 201 -17.14 -6.40 -31.01
CA LYS A 201 -18.25 -6.85 -31.87
C LYS A 201 -17.88 -6.61 -33.32
N GLN A 202 -18.33 -7.47 -34.23
CA GLN A 202 -18.13 -7.21 -35.65
C GLN A 202 -18.85 -5.91 -36.05
N SER A 203 -18.16 -5.08 -36.84
CA SER A 203 -18.74 -3.91 -37.47
C SER A 203 -19.74 -4.37 -38.53
N VAL A 204 -20.97 -3.90 -38.44
CA VAL A 204 -21.99 -4.15 -39.48
C VAL A 204 -22.06 -2.91 -40.37
N THR A 205 -21.77 -3.07 -41.66
CA THR A 205 -22.00 -2.03 -42.67
C THR A 205 -23.36 -2.26 -43.31
N ILE A 206 -24.28 -1.32 -43.13
CA ILE A 206 -25.58 -1.33 -43.83
C ILE A 206 -25.38 -0.65 -45.19
N ILE A 207 -25.62 -1.37 -46.28
CA ILE A 207 -25.63 -0.82 -47.63
C ILE A 207 -27.09 -0.60 -48.04
N ASN A 208 -27.49 0.67 -48.17
CA ASN A 208 -28.81 1.02 -48.70
C ASN A 208 -28.76 0.98 -50.23
N VAL A 209 -29.46 0.02 -50.83
CA VAL A 209 -29.64 -0.06 -52.28
C VAL A 209 -30.98 0.58 -52.63
N SER A 210 -30.97 1.59 -53.51
CA SER A 210 -32.17 2.18 -54.08
C SER A 210 -32.21 1.84 -55.57
N PHE A 211 -33.31 1.23 -56.00
CA PHE A 211 -33.61 1.01 -57.41
C PHE A 211 -34.44 2.20 -57.90
N LYS A 212 -34.10 2.74 -59.07
CA LYS A 212 -35.00 3.63 -59.82
C LYS A 212 -35.81 2.75 -60.75
N ASP A 213 -37.13 2.77 -60.59
CA ASP A 213 -38.02 2.20 -61.59
C ASP A 213 -38.00 3.13 -62.81
N GLU A 214 -37.35 2.70 -63.88
CA GLU A 214 -37.53 3.31 -65.20
C GLU A 214 -38.79 2.71 -65.82
N VAL A 215 -39.87 3.49 -65.82
CA VAL A 215 -41.06 3.18 -66.61
C VAL A 215 -40.71 3.43 -68.08
N LEU A 216 -40.53 2.37 -68.86
CA LEU A 216 -40.51 2.48 -70.32
C LEU A 216 -41.93 2.88 -70.76
N MET A 217 -42.05 4.08 -71.34
CA MET A 217 -43.29 4.57 -71.97
C MET A 217 -43.54 3.88 -73.32
#